data_AF-A0A9P6K2E7-F1
#
_entry.id   AF-A0A9P6K2E7-F1
#
_cell.length_a   1.000
_cell.length_b   1.000
_cell.length_c   1.000
_cell.angle_alpha   90.00
_cell.angle_beta   90.00
_cell.angle_gamma   90.00
#
_symmetry.space_group_name_H-M   'P 1'
#
loop_
_entity.id
_entity.type
_entity.pdbx_description
1 polymer ?
#
loop_
_entity_poly.entity_id
_entity_poly.type
_entity_poly.pdbx_seq_one_letter_code
_entity_poly.pdbx_strand_id
1 'polypeptide(L)'
;MFDQVFRPSQEGWGNPIKQRQYWKMAQLYWILVHHSNKHLQNLHLEAAVGRLFRMVSKEYLFDSLALLKDLRSIDTGLVQMDFPVLLDRVPSLRILRSRPNDPLTKEIVFSRTIHRQPFFQLKLLELRDRIYLQEFYLLLRYLPQLDDIVFAGFMMQTGLLPSPQDIMDNKPSQLQGLHLRQIGKQDDKIIPEILQWLPYLKRFGTALLYPSIAKALRTHSLFKVEDS
;
A
#
# COMPACT_ATOMS: atom_id res chain seq x y z
N MET A 1 11.80 29.58 -3.99
CA MET A 1 11.89 28.82 -5.25
C MET A 1 10.69 27.85 -5.36
N PHE A 2 9.46 28.35 -5.25
CA PHE A 2 8.23 27.55 -5.39
C PHE A 2 7.50 27.85 -6.71
N ASP A 3 7.71 29.04 -7.28
CA ASP A 3 6.98 29.49 -8.48
C ASP A 3 7.38 28.76 -9.78
N GLN A 4 8.48 28.02 -9.78
CA GLN A 4 8.92 27.21 -10.93
C GLN A 4 8.45 25.74 -10.88
N VAL A 5 8.17 25.23 -9.68
CA VAL A 5 7.80 23.82 -9.42
C VAL A 5 6.30 23.61 -9.55
N PHE A 6 5.53 24.56 -9.02
CA PHE A 6 4.10 24.56 -9.14
C PHE A 6 3.81 25.24 -10.49
N ARG A 7 3.21 24.52 -11.43
CA ARG A 7 2.69 25.09 -12.69
C ARG A 7 1.18 24.88 -12.71
N PRO A 8 0.36 25.90 -13.04
CA PRO A 8 -1.09 25.70 -13.08
C PRO A 8 -1.37 24.63 -14.13
N SER A 9 -1.78 23.44 -13.71
CA SER A 9 -2.31 22.48 -14.65
C SER A 9 -3.62 23.09 -15.19
N GLN A 10 -3.81 23.05 -16.51
CA GLN A 10 -5.12 23.31 -17.13
C GLN A 10 -6.11 22.18 -16.81
N GLU A 11 -6.02 21.53 -15.66
CA GLU A 11 -7.16 20.74 -15.19
C GLU A 11 -8.33 21.72 -15.09
N GLY A 12 -9.46 21.38 -15.70
CA GLY A 12 -10.63 22.23 -15.87
C GLY A 12 -11.35 22.55 -14.56
N TRP A 13 -10.68 23.22 -13.63
CA TRP A 13 -11.31 23.86 -12.49
C TRP A 13 -12.02 25.07 -13.06
N GLY A 14 -13.30 24.94 -13.41
CA GLY A 14 -14.10 26.00 -14.06
C GLY A 14 -14.21 27.35 -13.31
N ASN A 15 -13.47 27.55 -12.22
CA ASN A 15 -13.36 28.80 -11.47
C ASN A 15 -11.87 29.14 -11.15
N PRO A 16 -11.29 30.15 -11.82
CA PRO A 16 -9.90 30.59 -11.61
C PRO A 16 -9.57 31.07 -10.18
N ILE A 17 -10.53 31.63 -9.46
CA ILE A 17 -10.33 32.10 -8.07
C ILE A 17 -10.11 30.90 -7.15
N LYS A 18 -10.93 29.86 -7.30
CA LYS A 18 -10.78 28.60 -6.54
C LYS A 18 -9.44 27.95 -6.83
N GLN A 19 -9.01 27.92 -8.09
CA GLN A 19 -7.70 27.37 -8.48
C GLN A 19 -6.54 28.10 -7.79
N ARG A 20 -6.58 29.44 -7.73
CA ARG A 20 -5.56 30.24 -7.02
C ARG A 20 -5.56 29.99 -5.50
N GLN A 21 -6.72 29.77 -4.90
CA GLN A 21 -6.82 29.42 -3.47
C GLN A 21 -6.21 28.05 -3.18
N TYR A 22 -6.56 27.03 -3.98
CA TYR A 22 -5.98 25.68 -3.87
C TYR A 22 -4.47 25.70 -4.03
N TRP A 23 -3.97 26.47 -4.99
CA TRP A 23 -2.55 26.67 -5.20
C TRP A 23 -1.83 27.21 -3.96
N LYS A 24 -2.34 28.31 -3.40
CA LYS A 24 -1.76 28.93 -2.19
C LYS A 24 -1.78 27.94 -1.02
N MET A 25 -2.86 27.16 -0.90
CA MET A 25 -2.97 26.12 0.12
C MET A 25 -1.93 25.00 -0.08
N ALA A 26 -1.62 24.62 -1.32
CA ALA A 26 -0.59 23.63 -1.63
C ALA A 26 0.81 24.11 -1.24
N GLN A 27 1.13 25.34 -1.61
CA GLN A 27 2.42 25.95 -1.26
C GLN A 27 2.58 26.05 0.26
N LEU A 28 1.54 26.51 0.98
CA LEU A 28 1.55 26.59 2.44
C LEU A 28 1.69 25.21 3.09
N TYR A 29 0.96 24.21 2.57
CA TYR A 29 1.07 22.83 3.03
C TYR A 29 2.51 22.33 2.91
N TRP A 30 3.13 22.50 1.75
CA TRP A 30 4.51 22.06 1.54
C TRP A 30 5.53 22.85 2.35
N ILE A 31 5.32 24.15 2.55
CA ILE A 31 6.16 24.94 3.46
C ILE A 31 6.06 24.39 4.88
N LEU A 32 4.86 24.04 5.35
CA LEU A 32 4.67 23.46 6.68
C LEU A 32 5.36 22.10 6.78
N VAL A 33 5.19 21.22 5.79
CA VAL A 33 5.83 19.90 5.75
C VAL A 33 7.36 20.03 5.76
N HIS A 34 7.92 20.93 4.95
CA HIS A 34 9.38 21.05 4.75
C HIS A 34 10.11 21.87 5.80
N HIS A 35 9.57 23.05 6.12
CA HIS A 35 10.31 24.03 6.92
C HIS A 35 9.98 23.96 8.40
N SER A 36 8.76 23.54 8.75
CA SER A 36 8.28 23.62 10.14
C SER A 36 8.29 22.27 10.87
N ASN A 37 8.42 21.15 10.15
CA ASN A 37 8.19 19.82 10.72
C ASN A 37 9.30 18.81 10.37
N LYS A 38 10.56 19.12 10.70
CA LYS A 38 11.69 18.18 10.52
C LYS A 38 11.52 16.86 11.29
N HIS A 39 10.72 16.87 12.35
CA HIS A 39 10.40 15.72 13.19
C HIS A 39 9.07 15.04 12.82
N LEU A 40 8.53 15.30 11.63
CA LEU A 40 7.27 14.72 11.20
C LEU A 40 7.39 13.20 11.09
N GLN A 41 6.66 12.48 11.95
CA GLN A 41 6.64 11.02 11.95
C GLN A 41 5.46 10.43 11.20
N ASN A 42 4.34 11.17 11.13
CA ASN A 42 3.09 10.70 10.54
C ASN A 42 2.59 11.75 9.56
N LEU A 43 2.32 11.33 8.32
CA LEU A 43 1.79 12.17 7.27
C LEU A 43 0.50 11.57 6.74
N HIS A 44 -0.57 12.37 6.81
CA HIS A 44 -1.83 12.05 6.14
C HIS A 44 -2.02 12.98 4.94
N LEU A 45 -2.23 12.38 3.78
CA LEU A 45 -2.42 13.07 2.52
C LEU A 45 -3.89 13.03 2.16
N GLU A 46 -4.63 14.08 2.51
CA GLU A 46 -6.04 14.15 2.17
C GLU A 46 -6.31 14.25 0.67
N ALA A 47 -7.54 13.92 0.28
CA ALA A 47 -8.10 14.10 -1.05
C ALA A 47 -7.79 15.47 -1.68
N ALA A 48 -7.96 16.53 -0.88
CA ALA A 48 -7.68 17.89 -1.33
C ALA A 48 -6.20 18.06 -1.68
N VAL A 49 -5.30 17.56 -0.83
CA VAL A 49 -3.85 17.56 -1.06
C VAL A 49 -3.48 16.69 -2.27
N GLY A 50 -4.19 15.58 -2.50
CA GLY A 50 -4.02 14.78 -3.71
C GLY A 50 -4.31 15.50 -5.01
N ARG A 51 -5.30 16.38 -5.01
CA ARG A 51 -5.57 17.27 -6.13
C ARG A 51 -4.47 18.32 -6.31
N LEU A 52 -3.87 18.78 -5.22
CA LEU A 52 -2.69 19.65 -5.27
C LEU A 52 -1.46 18.90 -5.80
N PHE A 53 -1.33 17.59 -5.54
CA PHE A 53 -0.26 16.76 -6.11
C PHE A 53 -0.36 16.58 -7.62
N ARG A 54 -1.56 16.63 -8.21
CA ARG A 54 -1.69 16.64 -9.67
C ARG A 54 -1.17 17.94 -10.30
N MET A 55 -1.04 19.01 -9.52
CA MET A 55 -0.51 20.30 -9.96
C MET A 55 1.02 20.40 -9.84
N VAL A 56 1.66 19.43 -9.16
CA VAL A 56 3.12 19.29 -9.10
C VAL A 56 3.55 17.98 -9.75
N SER A 57 4.83 17.80 -10.03
CA SER A 57 5.32 16.53 -10.55
C SER A 57 5.32 15.44 -9.46
N LYS A 58 5.16 14.18 -9.85
CA LYS A 58 5.25 13.04 -8.90
C LYS A 58 6.64 12.99 -8.26
N GLU A 59 7.66 13.35 -9.01
CA GLU A 59 9.06 13.42 -8.58
C GLU A 59 9.23 14.42 -7.44
N TYR A 60 8.62 15.61 -7.54
CA TYR A 60 8.70 16.62 -6.47
C TYR A 60 8.09 16.12 -5.16
N LEU A 61 6.99 15.37 -5.23
CA LEU A 61 6.38 14.74 -4.06
C LEU A 61 7.33 13.72 -3.41
N PHE A 62 7.93 12.82 -4.21
CA PHE A 62 8.87 11.83 -3.67
C PHE A 62 10.14 12.46 -3.08
N ASP A 63 10.73 13.44 -3.78
CA ASP A 63 11.87 14.20 -3.27
C ASP A 63 11.50 14.93 -1.99
N SER A 64 10.26 15.45 -1.92
CA SER A 64 9.78 16.12 -0.74
C SER A 64 9.63 15.16 0.45
N LEU A 65 9.06 13.99 0.25
CA LEU A 65 8.91 12.98 1.29
C LEU A 65 10.27 12.46 1.76
N ALA A 66 11.26 12.36 0.87
CA ALA A 66 12.61 11.94 1.19
C ALA A 66 13.34 12.89 2.16
N LEU A 67 12.94 14.18 2.24
CA LEU A 67 13.50 15.13 3.20
C LEU A 67 13.00 14.90 4.64
N LEU A 68 11.90 14.16 4.82
CA LEU A 68 11.28 13.87 6.10
C LEU A 68 11.93 12.62 6.74
N LYS A 69 13.14 12.78 7.27
CA LYS A 69 13.97 11.66 7.78
C LYS A 69 13.33 10.85 8.91
N ASP A 70 12.45 11.48 9.69
CA ASP A 70 11.77 10.84 10.82
C ASP A 70 10.41 10.22 10.43
N LEU A 71 10.03 10.26 9.14
CA LEU A 71 8.73 9.81 8.67
C LEU A 71 8.62 8.28 8.78
N ARG A 72 7.66 7.83 9.58
CA ARG A 72 7.39 6.41 9.88
C ARG A 72 6.06 5.93 9.35
N SER A 73 5.08 6.82 9.20
CA SER A 73 3.75 6.49 8.71
C SER A 73 3.31 7.44 7.61
N ILE A 74 2.85 6.88 6.50
CA ILE A 74 2.16 7.62 5.45
C ILE A 74 0.80 6.98 5.25
N ASP A 75 -0.22 7.83 5.21
CA ASP A 75 -1.54 7.51 4.70
C ASP A 75 -1.75 8.35 3.44
N THR A 76 -1.70 7.70 2.28
CA THR A 76 -1.73 8.37 0.98
C THR A 76 -3.11 8.89 0.62
N GLY A 77 -4.16 8.61 1.41
CA GLY A 77 -5.52 9.05 1.12
C GLY A 77 -5.95 8.73 -0.31
N LEU A 78 -6.25 9.77 -1.09
CA LEU A 78 -6.64 9.67 -2.51
C LEU A 78 -5.48 9.89 -3.49
N VAL A 79 -4.23 9.80 -3.02
CA VAL A 79 -3.06 10.06 -3.86
C VAL A 79 -2.56 8.76 -4.43
N GLN A 80 -2.60 8.64 -5.76
CA GLN A 80 -1.96 7.53 -6.44
C GLN A 80 -0.44 7.68 -6.29
N MET A 81 0.19 6.71 -5.65
CA MET A 81 1.64 6.66 -5.49
C MET A 81 2.19 5.36 -6.05
N ASP A 82 3.37 5.47 -6.66
CA ASP A 82 4.22 4.33 -6.93
C ASP A 82 4.88 3.91 -5.60
N PHE A 83 4.41 2.79 -5.03
CA PHE A 83 4.88 2.32 -3.72
C PHE A 83 6.35 1.90 -3.74
N PRO A 84 6.84 1.16 -4.74
CA PRO A 84 8.28 0.92 -4.89
C PRO A 84 9.10 2.21 -4.80
N VAL A 85 8.75 3.24 -5.59
CA VAL A 85 9.47 4.52 -5.56
C VAL A 85 9.35 5.21 -4.20
N LEU A 86 8.18 5.15 -3.56
CA LEU A 86 7.98 5.71 -2.23
C LEU A 86 8.90 5.05 -1.18
N LEU A 87 8.95 3.72 -1.19
CA LEU A 87 9.71 2.94 -0.22
C LEU A 87 11.22 3.09 -0.43
N ASP A 88 11.66 3.24 -1.68
CA ASP A 88 13.07 3.57 -2.01
C ASP A 88 13.46 4.95 -1.48
N ARG A 89 12.56 5.93 -1.59
CA ARG A 89 12.82 7.33 -1.23
C ARG A 89 12.62 7.63 0.25
N VAL A 90 11.83 6.82 0.95
CA VAL A 90 11.50 6.97 2.38
C VAL A 90 11.79 5.65 3.10
N PRO A 91 13.07 5.27 3.26
CA PRO A 91 13.44 3.97 3.82
C PRO A 91 13.09 3.83 5.31
N SER A 92 12.80 4.93 6.03
CA SER A 92 12.35 4.93 7.42
C SER A 92 10.89 4.50 7.60
N LEU A 93 10.14 4.33 6.51
CA LEU A 93 8.71 4.08 6.53
C LEU A 93 8.41 2.69 7.13
N ARG A 94 7.55 2.67 8.16
CA ARG A 94 7.07 1.46 8.83
C ARG A 94 5.61 1.17 8.54
N ILE A 95 4.83 2.19 8.20
CA ILE A 95 3.40 2.08 7.98
C ILE A 95 3.03 2.79 6.68
N LEU A 96 2.39 2.06 5.77
CA LEU A 96 1.85 2.59 4.53
C LEU A 96 0.37 2.23 4.41
N ARG A 97 -0.48 3.26 4.28
CA ARG A 97 -1.92 3.08 4.07
C ARG A 97 -2.34 3.74 2.77
N SER A 98 -3.14 3.05 1.98
CA SER A 98 -3.92 3.61 0.89
C SER A 98 -5.40 3.64 1.27
N ARG A 99 -6.05 4.79 1.04
CA ARG A 99 -7.51 4.91 1.16
C ARG A 99 -8.12 4.79 -0.24
N PRO A 100 -9.42 4.48 -0.33
CA PRO A 100 -10.00 4.19 -1.63
C PRO A 100 -9.94 5.48 -2.43
N ASN A 101 -9.60 5.39 -3.70
CA ASN A 101 -9.88 6.49 -4.59
C ASN A 101 -10.92 6.05 -5.60
N ASP A 102 -11.67 7.06 -6.04
CA ASP A 102 -12.43 7.13 -7.28
C ASP A 102 -12.34 5.86 -8.16
N PRO A 103 -13.47 5.21 -8.52
CA PRO A 103 -13.48 4.01 -9.38
C PRO A 103 -12.72 4.18 -10.71
N LEU A 104 -12.34 5.41 -11.09
CA LEU A 104 -11.55 5.74 -12.27
C LEU A 104 -10.02 5.66 -12.07
N THR A 105 -9.52 5.65 -10.84
CA THR A 105 -8.07 5.51 -10.57
C THR A 105 -7.72 4.03 -10.39
N LYS A 106 -7.31 3.37 -11.47
CA LYS A 106 -6.83 1.99 -11.44
C LYS A 106 -5.50 1.83 -10.72
N GLU A 107 -5.46 0.76 -9.94
CA GLU A 107 -4.35 -0.10 -9.54
C GLU A 107 -3.17 0.57 -8.81
N ILE A 108 -2.90 0.06 -7.61
CA ILE A 108 -1.56 0.07 -7.03
C ILE A 108 -0.71 -0.76 -7.97
N VAL A 109 0.01 -0.09 -8.87
CA VAL A 109 0.93 -0.77 -9.77
C VAL A 109 2.16 -1.11 -8.95
N PHE A 110 2.19 -2.30 -8.34
CA PHE A 110 3.47 -2.96 -8.08
C PHE A 110 4.06 -3.32 -9.44
N SER A 111 4.64 -2.31 -10.07
CA SER A 111 5.19 -2.42 -11.41
C SER A 111 6.22 -3.54 -11.40
N ARG A 112 6.26 -4.35 -12.46
CA ARG A 112 7.28 -5.41 -12.65
C ARG A 112 8.73 -4.86 -12.62
N THR A 113 8.89 -3.55 -12.53
CA THR A 113 10.12 -2.78 -12.42
C THR A 113 10.61 -2.54 -10.99
N ILE A 114 10.12 -3.26 -9.96
CA ILE A 114 10.75 -3.23 -8.62
C ILE A 114 12.22 -3.61 -8.77
N HIS A 115 13.10 -2.61 -8.70
CA HIS A 115 14.52 -2.80 -8.87
C HIS A 115 15.14 -3.34 -7.56
N ARG A 116 15.23 -4.66 -7.53
CA ARG A 116 16.34 -5.49 -6.97
C ARG A 116 16.52 -5.61 -5.46
N GLN A 117 15.95 -4.78 -4.58
CA GLN A 117 16.16 -4.96 -3.13
C GLN A 117 14.85 -5.06 -2.33
N PRO A 118 14.77 -5.98 -1.34
CA PRO A 118 13.64 -6.03 -0.42
C PRO A 118 13.61 -4.80 0.52
N PHE A 119 12.41 -4.35 0.86
CA PHE A 119 12.17 -3.30 1.84
C PHE A 119 11.99 -3.91 3.23
N PHE A 120 13.01 -3.74 4.08
CA PHE A 120 13.06 -4.40 5.39
C PHE A 120 12.38 -3.61 6.51
N GLN A 121 12.02 -2.34 6.31
CA GLN A 121 11.52 -1.48 7.40
C GLN A 121 9.99 -1.46 7.51
N LEU A 122 9.27 -1.76 6.42
CA LEU A 122 7.82 -1.70 6.39
C LEU A 122 7.22 -2.83 7.23
N LYS A 123 6.38 -2.46 8.21
CA LYS A 123 5.73 -3.36 9.17
C LYS A 123 4.24 -3.55 8.90
N LEU A 124 3.55 -2.48 8.49
CA LEU A 124 2.14 -2.52 8.16
C LEU A 124 1.89 -1.97 6.76
N LEU A 125 1.23 -2.78 5.94
CA LEU A 125 0.72 -2.38 4.63
C LEU A 125 -0.80 -2.51 4.62
N GLU A 126 -1.48 -1.39 4.43
CA GLU A 126 -2.93 -1.34 4.36
C GLU A 126 -3.36 -0.83 2.99
N LEU A 127 -3.93 -1.71 2.20
CA LEU A 127 -4.52 -1.43 0.91
C LEU A 127 -6.03 -1.39 1.08
N ARG A 128 -6.73 -0.52 0.34
CA ARG A 128 -8.19 -0.60 0.28
C ARG A 128 -8.69 -1.44 -0.87
N ASP A 129 -7.92 -1.52 -1.94
CA ASP A 129 -8.34 -2.24 -3.13
C ASP A 129 -8.12 -3.74 -3.01
N ARG A 130 -8.71 -4.45 -3.95
CA ARG A 130 -8.40 -5.85 -4.17
C ARG A 130 -7.07 -5.93 -4.92
N ILE A 131 -6.35 -7.03 -4.73
CA ILE A 131 -5.07 -7.29 -5.38
C ILE A 131 -5.11 -8.60 -6.14
N TYR A 132 -4.30 -8.74 -7.18
CA TYR A 132 -4.11 -10.03 -7.82
C TYR A 132 -3.25 -10.95 -6.93
N LEU A 133 -3.45 -12.26 -7.07
CA LEU A 133 -2.70 -13.25 -6.31
C LEU A 133 -1.18 -13.15 -6.57
N GLN A 134 -0.80 -12.87 -7.81
CA GLN A 134 0.60 -12.62 -8.16
C GLN A 134 1.19 -11.41 -7.42
N GLU A 135 0.43 -10.32 -7.30
CA GLU A 135 0.89 -9.13 -6.58
C GLU A 135 1.08 -9.43 -5.10
N PHE A 136 0.19 -10.22 -4.51
CA PHE A 136 0.34 -10.67 -3.13
C PHE A 136 1.66 -11.42 -2.92
N TYR A 137 2.02 -12.38 -3.79
CA TYR A 137 3.30 -13.08 -3.67
C TYR A 137 4.51 -12.15 -3.87
N LEU A 138 4.42 -11.19 -4.81
CA LEU A 138 5.46 -10.18 -4.98
C LEU A 138 5.62 -9.33 -3.72
N LEU A 139 4.51 -8.92 -3.09
CA LEU A 139 4.52 -8.19 -1.83
C LEU A 139 5.25 -8.96 -0.74
N LEU A 140 4.94 -10.24 -0.57
CA LEU A 140 5.60 -11.08 0.44
C LEU A 140 7.11 -11.20 0.20
N ARG A 141 7.54 -11.27 -1.07
CA ARG A 141 8.96 -11.31 -1.44
C ARG A 141 9.68 -10.00 -1.15
N TYR A 142 9.09 -8.87 -1.54
CA TYR A 142 9.72 -7.57 -1.42
C TYR A 142 9.56 -6.93 -0.04
N LEU A 143 8.65 -7.42 0.80
CA LEU A 143 8.42 -6.93 2.16
C LEU A 143 8.66 -8.05 3.19
N PRO A 144 9.90 -8.57 3.30
CA PRO A 144 10.19 -9.77 4.09
C PRO A 144 10.03 -9.58 5.60
N GLN A 145 9.92 -8.34 6.07
CA GLN A 145 9.71 -8.00 7.48
C GLN A 145 8.32 -7.40 7.76
N LEU A 146 7.38 -7.56 6.82
CA LEU A 146 6.01 -7.11 6.99
C LEU A 146 5.33 -7.94 8.08
N ASP A 147 4.83 -7.28 9.12
CA ASP A 147 4.13 -7.93 10.22
C ASP A 147 2.65 -8.13 9.84
N ASP A 148 2.03 -7.12 9.24
CA ASP A 148 0.60 -7.10 8.95
C ASP A 148 0.30 -6.57 7.53
N ILE A 149 -0.58 -7.28 6.83
CA ILE A 149 -1.17 -6.82 5.59
C ILE A 149 -2.70 -6.79 5.68
N VAL A 150 -3.29 -5.69 5.22
CA VAL A 150 -4.73 -5.48 5.18
C VAL A 150 -5.11 -5.09 3.75
N PHE A 151 -6.09 -5.75 3.15
CA PHE A 151 -6.59 -5.40 1.80
C PHE A 151 -8.06 -5.79 1.64
N ALA A 152 -8.72 -5.43 0.53
CA ALA A 152 -10.13 -5.81 0.34
C ALA A 152 -10.29 -7.32 0.18
N GLY A 153 -9.52 -7.93 -0.70
CA GLY A 153 -9.59 -9.35 -1.04
C GLY A 153 -8.86 -9.59 -2.35
N PHE A 154 -8.95 -10.79 -2.92
CA PHE A 154 -8.29 -11.08 -4.19
C PHE A 154 -9.18 -10.70 -5.38
N MET A 155 -8.56 -10.18 -6.43
CA MET A 155 -9.19 -10.03 -7.74
C MET A 155 -9.17 -11.37 -8.49
N MET A 156 -10.19 -11.59 -9.33
CA MET A 156 -10.18 -12.73 -10.24
C MET A 156 -9.06 -12.53 -11.26
N GLN A 157 -8.15 -13.50 -11.35
CA GLN A 157 -7.06 -13.46 -12.30
C GLN A 157 -7.43 -14.25 -13.55
N THR A 158 -7.15 -13.69 -14.73
CA THR A 158 -7.30 -14.37 -16.01
C THR A 158 -5.91 -14.80 -16.52
N GLY A 159 -5.79 -16.06 -16.97
CA GLY A 159 -4.55 -16.59 -17.56
C GLY A 159 -3.70 -17.47 -16.64
N LEU A 160 -2.60 -17.99 -17.20
CA LEU A 160 -1.63 -18.81 -16.48
C LEU A 160 -0.77 -17.94 -15.56
N LEU A 161 -0.69 -18.33 -14.30
CA LEU A 161 0.16 -17.70 -13.29
C LEU A 161 1.52 -18.38 -13.24
N PRO A 162 2.62 -17.63 -13.08
CA PRO A 162 3.89 -18.21 -12.66
C PRO A 162 3.70 -18.95 -11.34
N SER A 163 4.50 -20.00 -11.09
CA SER A 163 4.39 -20.70 -9.83
C SER A 163 4.69 -19.76 -8.66
N PRO A 164 3.97 -19.85 -7.52
CA PRO A 164 4.34 -19.15 -6.30
C PRO A 164 5.78 -19.44 -5.86
N GLN A 165 6.29 -20.65 -6.14
CA GLN A 165 7.70 -20.99 -5.89
C GLN A 165 8.65 -20.06 -6.65
N ASP A 166 8.36 -19.78 -7.92
CA ASP A 166 9.20 -18.93 -8.78
C ASP A 166 9.10 -17.46 -8.37
N ILE A 167 7.90 -17.02 -7.97
CA ILE A 167 7.68 -15.62 -7.59
C ILE A 167 8.38 -15.30 -6.28
N MET A 168 8.35 -16.21 -5.29
CA MET A 168 8.86 -15.97 -3.94
C MET A 168 10.25 -16.57 -3.68
N ASP A 169 10.94 -17.02 -4.73
CA ASP A 169 12.24 -17.69 -4.62
C ASP A 169 12.21 -18.86 -3.60
N ASN A 170 11.09 -19.58 -3.54
CA ASN A 170 10.79 -20.66 -2.60
C ASN A 170 11.00 -20.30 -1.10
N LYS A 171 10.82 -19.03 -0.72
CA LYS A 171 10.92 -18.57 0.67
C LYS A 171 9.54 -18.24 1.24
N PRO A 172 9.09 -18.95 2.30
CA PRO A 172 7.88 -18.58 3.03
C PRO A 172 7.98 -17.21 3.68
N SER A 173 6.85 -16.53 3.82
CA SER A 173 6.77 -15.21 4.43
C SER A 173 6.79 -15.27 5.96
N GLN A 174 7.34 -14.23 6.59
CA GLN A 174 7.31 -13.97 8.03
C GLN A 174 6.05 -13.22 8.49
N LEU A 175 5.10 -12.99 7.58
CA LEU A 175 3.85 -12.27 7.85
C LEU A 175 3.09 -12.90 9.03
N GLN A 176 2.68 -12.06 9.98
CA GLN A 176 1.95 -12.48 11.17
C GLN A 176 0.46 -12.15 11.11
N GLY A 177 0.05 -11.11 10.37
CA GLY A 177 -1.35 -10.72 10.23
C GLY A 177 -1.80 -10.59 8.78
N LEU A 178 -2.92 -11.23 8.47
CA LEU A 178 -3.59 -11.18 7.18
C LEU A 178 -5.05 -10.78 7.38
N HIS A 179 -5.44 -9.63 6.85
CA HIS A 179 -6.79 -9.09 7.03
C HIS A 179 -7.46 -8.75 5.69
N LEU A 180 -8.60 -9.39 5.42
CA LEU A 180 -9.43 -9.14 4.23
C LEU A 180 -10.67 -8.35 4.63
N ARG A 181 -10.87 -7.17 4.05
CA ARG A 181 -12.01 -6.28 4.38
C ARG A 181 -13.31 -6.69 3.68
N GLN A 182 -13.19 -7.26 2.49
CA GLN A 182 -14.27 -7.55 1.55
C GLN A 182 -14.03 -8.87 0.83
N ILE A 183 -14.21 -9.95 1.57
CA ILE A 183 -14.05 -11.29 1.04
C ILE A 183 -15.12 -11.60 -0.01
N GLY A 184 -14.71 -12.19 -1.13
CA GLY A 184 -15.54 -12.71 -2.20
C GLY A 184 -15.42 -14.24 -2.32
N LYS A 185 -16.28 -14.83 -3.16
CA LYS A 185 -16.35 -16.29 -3.34
C LYS A 185 -15.03 -16.91 -3.79
N GLN A 186 -14.24 -16.20 -4.59
CA GLN A 186 -12.93 -16.65 -5.07
C GLN A 186 -11.90 -16.79 -3.94
N ASP A 187 -12.02 -15.98 -2.88
CA ASP A 187 -11.10 -16.01 -1.75
C ASP A 187 -11.22 -17.33 -0.97
N ASP A 188 -12.38 -17.99 -1.00
CA ASP A 188 -12.58 -19.31 -0.38
C ASP A 188 -11.65 -20.39 -0.96
N LYS A 189 -11.23 -20.22 -2.23
CA LYS A 189 -10.27 -21.11 -2.89
C LYS A 189 -8.83 -20.62 -2.74
N ILE A 190 -8.62 -19.32 -2.85
CA ILE A 190 -7.27 -18.72 -2.84
C ILE A 190 -6.65 -18.77 -1.43
N ILE A 191 -7.42 -18.51 -0.37
CA ILE A 191 -6.87 -18.45 0.99
C ILE A 191 -6.23 -19.78 1.42
N PRO A 192 -6.87 -20.95 1.25
CA PRO A 192 -6.22 -22.24 1.51
C PRO A 192 -4.88 -22.41 0.78
N GLU A 193 -4.78 -21.95 -0.46
CA GLU A 193 -3.55 -22.08 -1.27
C GLU A 193 -2.42 -21.17 -0.78
N ILE A 194 -2.72 -19.95 -0.31
CA ILE A 194 -1.69 -19.05 0.20
C ILE A 194 -1.22 -19.40 1.60
N LEU A 195 -2.03 -20.10 2.40
CA LEU A 195 -1.71 -20.36 3.81
C LEU A 195 -0.43 -21.18 3.99
N GLN A 196 -0.09 -22.07 3.05
CA GLN A 196 1.18 -22.82 3.05
C GLN A 196 2.42 -21.90 3.01
N TRP A 197 2.26 -20.69 2.46
CA TRP A 197 3.30 -19.68 2.32
C TRP A 197 3.39 -18.72 3.50
N LEU A 198 2.46 -18.85 4.45
CA LEU A 198 2.34 -17.99 5.63
C LEU A 198 2.51 -18.81 6.92
N PRO A 199 3.60 -19.57 7.12
CA PRO A 199 3.73 -20.50 8.26
C PRO A 199 3.76 -19.79 9.63
N TYR A 200 4.10 -18.49 9.66
CA TYR A 200 4.19 -17.66 10.86
C TYR A 200 2.96 -16.76 11.08
N LEU A 201 1.90 -16.95 10.28
CA LEU A 201 0.66 -16.22 10.47
C LEU A 201 0.16 -16.50 11.90
N LYS A 202 -0.36 -15.47 12.58
CA LYS A 202 -0.90 -15.50 13.96
C LYS A 202 -2.25 -14.79 14.08
N ARG A 203 -2.59 -13.95 13.10
CA ARG A 203 -3.83 -13.18 13.06
C ARG A 203 -4.42 -13.30 11.67
N PHE A 204 -5.68 -13.70 11.62
CA PHE A 204 -6.47 -13.71 10.41
C PHE A 204 -7.75 -12.92 10.66
N GLY A 205 -8.02 -11.91 9.83
CA GLY A 205 -9.22 -11.09 9.93
C GLY A 205 -10.02 -11.13 8.64
N THR A 206 -11.33 -11.33 8.76
CA THR A 206 -12.26 -11.22 7.63
C THR A 206 -13.64 -10.79 8.13
N ALA A 207 -14.42 -10.12 7.27
CA ALA A 207 -15.82 -9.80 7.56
C ALA A 207 -16.74 -11.03 7.50
N LEU A 208 -16.35 -12.05 6.72
CA LEU A 208 -17.09 -13.30 6.56
C LEU A 208 -16.10 -14.47 6.48
N LEU A 209 -16.36 -15.54 7.21
CA LEU A 209 -15.52 -16.74 7.21
C LEU A 209 -16.20 -17.88 6.47
N TYR A 210 -15.69 -18.22 5.28
CA TYR A 210 -16.18 -19.36 4.50
C TYR A 210 -15.70 -20.71 5.05
N PRO A 211 -16.43 -21.81 4.83
CA PRO A 211 -16.07 -23.12 5.37
C PRO A 211 -14.69 -23.65 4.95
N SER A 212 -14.28 -23.46 3.70
CA SER A 212 -12.98 -23.96 3.22
C SER A 212 -11.83 -23.20 3.90
N ILE A 213 -11.99 -21.89 4.07
CA ILE A 213 -11.06 -21.05 4.83
C ILE A 213 -11.01 -21.48 6.29
N ALA A 214 -12.18 -21.65 6.95
CA ALA A 214 -12.23 -22.08 8.34
C ALA A 214 -11.51 -23.42 8.56
N LYS A 215 -11.74 -24.38 7.66
CA LYS A 215 -11.06 -25.68 7.67
C LYS A 215 -9.55 -25.53 7.49
N ALA A 216 -9.11 -24.74 6.51
CA ALA A 216 -7.70 -24.53 6.23
C ALA A 216 -6.98 -23.85 7.39
N LEU A 217 -7.60 -22.82 7.99
CA LEU A 217 -7.09 -22.15 9.19
C LEU A 217 -6.98 -23.14 10.35
N ARG A 218 -7.99 -23.96 10.63
CA ARG A 218 -7.93 -24.97 11.70
C ARG A 218 -6.73 -25.92 11.56
N THR A 219 -6.39 -26.31 10.34
CA THR A 219 -5.24 -27.18 10.07
C THR A 219 -3.90 -26.45 10.06
N HIS A 220 -3.92 -25.12 10.00
CA HIS A 220 -2.74 -24.28 9.98
C HIS A 220 -2.14 -24.16 11.39
N SER A 221 -0.82 -23.95 11.48
CA SER A 221 -0.04 -23.90 12.74
C SER A 221 -0.60 -22.94 13.79
N LEU A 222 -1.38 -21.95 13.34
CA LEU A 222 -2.15 -20.98 14.12
C LEU A 222 -3.18 -21.56 15.11
N PHE A 223 -3.84 -22.66 14.74
CA PHE A 223 -5.06 -23.14 15.41
C PHE A 223 -5.01 -24.63 15.73
N LYS A 224 -3.81 -25.22 15.78
CA LYS A 224 -3.63 -26.52 16.41
C LYS A 224 -3.99 -26.36 17.89
N VAL A 225 -5.24 -26.68 18.21
CA VAL A 225 -5.66 -26.94 19.58
C VAL A 225 -4.81 -28.14 20.00
N GLU A 226 -3.90 -27.93 20.93
CA GLU A 226 -3.26 -29.03 21.64
C GLU A 226 -4.38 -29.71 22.44
N ASP A 227 -4.97 -30.75 21.86
CA ASP A 227 -5.80 -31.69 22.61
C ASP A 227 -4.86 -32.36 23.65
N SER A 228 -4.81 -31.76 24.84
CA SER A 228 -4.13 -32.26 26.04
C SER A 228 -5.17 -32.77 27.02
#